data_AF-A0A7Z9SBW4-F1
#
_entry.id   AF-A0A7Z9SBW4-F1
#
_cell.length_a   1.000
_cell.length_b   1.000
_cell.length_c   1.000
_cell.angle_alpha   90.00
_cell.angle_beta   90.00
_cell.angle_gamma   90.00
#
_symmetry.space_group_name_H-M   'P 1'
#
loop_
_entity.id
_entity.type
_entity.pdbx_description
1 polymer ?
#
loop_
_entity_poly.entity_id
_entity_poly.type
_entity_poly.pdbx_seq_one_letter_code
_entity_poly.pdbx_strand_id
1 'polypeptide(L)'
;MNSSADIAYNTLSNEDGHYVLELPEGVYMVSCSAAGWQTETVDLEIGSAGATYDFHLAEANNMEVFFSGQIWGEVGPMLPAFEPISGAAVILYGGFTGGVLAETLTNDNGYFEFSDVVWSATAVSIHADGFIDQEFGIYDLCSDIDPTNTECFPLEYDFYMVLNDAGPVCGDLSDFNFGSCEMIIGYGWNGEECTWFSGCGTVDEDGVDHAGSFFDSMEECNATCADVVTHGTLAGEVFYQWGDAIELVTGALIQMHSSGGFIFETETNENGFYLIEEIPHGNYAVTCTVYTGETMTQEVEIIVGASAIVDFWFGEPWYETAIMGMIYDANHENQVVHEAHIMAHGSDGVIIETYSMEGFYWLSLPAVGNYLFTLSADGYFDLDATIYVQGIIEHNFYLTPIDDGMDPQAGDINDDGEVNVLDVVALVNFVIFIEEPSDNEFWAGDLNQDNSLNVLDVVLMVNIILGDPALPEDCYIIPEVGPCDGICPTYYFNQDTNHCEEFITGCCGVEAFDTMQGCIDACE
;
A
#
# COMPACT_ATOMS: atom_id res chain seq x y z
N MET A 1 26.90 -26.93 21.92
CA MET A 1 28.07 -26.45 22.72
C MET A 1 28.43 -27.50 23.77
N ASN A 2 29.63 -28.09 23.70
CA ASN A 2 30.14 -29.06 24.67
C ASN A 2 30.70 -28.37 25.91
N SER A 3 30.15 -28.61 27.10
CA SER A 3 30.92 -28.51 28.34
C SER A 3 31.58 -29.85 28.62
N SER A 4 32.81 -30.01 28.14
CA SER A 4 33.69 -31.12 28.45
C SER A 4 34.19 -31.03 29.89
N ALA A 5 33.54 -31.71 30.83
CA ALA A 5 34.14 -31.99 32.13
C ALA A 5 33.56 -33.18 32.91
N ASP A 6 32.95 -34.19 32.27
CA ASP A 6 32.88 -35.51 32.92
C ASP A 6 34.16 -36.27 32.57
N ILE A 7 35.12 -36.25 33.49
CA ILE A 7 36.35 -37.01 33.35
C ILE A 7 36.00 -38.49 33.61
N ALA A 8 35.82 -39.25 32.53
CA ALA A 8 35.67 -40.70 32.61
C ALA A 8 37.04 -41.36 32.83
N TYR A 9 37.18 -42.08 33.93
CA TYR A 9 38.34 -42.93 34.21
C TYR A 9 37.97 -44.39 33.92
N ASN A 10 38.80 -45.10 33.15
CA ASN A 10 38.58 -46.50 32.82
C ASN A 10 39.83 -47.34 33.10
N THR A 11 39.63 -48.62 33.39
CA THR A 11 40.67 -49.64 33.46
C THR A 11 40.08 -50.98 33.00
N LEU A 12 40.93 -51.96 32.78
CA LEU A 12 40.52 -53.35 32.57
C LEU A 12 41.03 -54.20 33.73
N SER A 13 40.23 -55.17 34.15
CA SER A 13 40.72 -56.19 35.08
C SER A 13 41.78 -57.07 34.41
N ASN A 14 42.72 -57.58 35.18
CA ASN A 14 43.69 -58.57 34.70
C ASN A 14 43.07 -59.98 34.60
N GLU A 15 43.88 -60.99 34.21
CA GLU A 15 43.46 -62.39 34.07
C GLU A 15 42.90 -63.02 35.37
N ASP A 16 43.26 -62.46 36.53
CA ASP A 16 42.79 -62.89 37.85
C ASP A 16 41.57 -62.08 38.33
N GLY A 17 41.02 -61.19 37.51
CA GLY A 17 39.87 -60.34 37.86
C GLY A 17 40.21 -59.10 38.71
N HIS A 18 41.48 -58.83 38.98
CA HIS A 18 41.89 -57.66 39.76
C HIS A 18 41.96 -56.40 38.89
N TYR A 19 41.47 -55.28 39.43
CA TYR A 19 41.50 -53.97 38.80
C TYR A 19 42.00 -52.91 39.79
N VAL A 20 42.57 -51.83 39.27
CA VAL A 20 42.97 -50.65 40.04
C VAL A 20 42.68 -49.41 39.19
N LEU A 21 41.97 -48.45 39.78
CA LEU A 21 41.78 -47.11 39.24
C LEU A 21 42.48 -46.09 40.13
N GLU A 22 43.25 -45.18 39.54
CA GLU A 22 43.80 -44.02 40.25
C GLU A 22 42.84 -42.83 40.06
N LEU A 23 42.11 -42.51 41.12
CA LEU A 23 41.10 -41.45 41.16
C LEU A 23 41.47 -40.37 42.19
N PRO A 24 41.17 -39.08 41.93
CA PRO A 24 41.14 -38.06 42.96
C PRO A 24 40.18 -38.40 44.12
N GLU A 25 40.29 -37.69 45.25
CA GLU A 25 39.29 -37.80 46.30
C GLU A 25 37.95 -37.21 45.82
N GLY A 26 36.86 -37.95 46.00
CA GLY A 26 35.56 -37.57 45.47
C GLY A 26 34.54 -38.71 45.52
N VAL A 27 33.31 -38.40 45.10
CA VAL A 27 32.25 -39.40 44.94
C VAL A 27 32.16 -39.76 43.47
N TYR A 28 32.19 -41.05 43.16
CA TYR A 28 32.20 -41.58 41.81
C TYR A 28 31.11 -42.62 41.65
N MET A 29 30.41 -42.57 40.52
CA MET A 29 29.60 -43.69 40.05
C MET A 29 30.53 -44.64 39.28
N VAL A 30 30.67 -45.87 39.74
CA VAL A 30 31.59 -46.85 39.16
C VAL A 30 30.79 -48.03 38.61
N SER A 31 30.91 -48.28 37.31
CA SER A 31 30.31 -49.43 36.63
C SER A 31 31.36 -50.47 36.26
N CYS A 32 31.03 -51.75 36.44
CA CYS A 32 31.86 -52.89 36.04
C CYS A 32 31.06 -53.78 35.08
N SER A 33 31.56 -53.94 33.85
CA SER A 33 30.91 -54.75 32.82
C SER A 33 31.87 -55.81 32.25
N ALA A 34 31.32 -56.96 31.87
CA ALA A 34 32.04 -58.04 31.21
C ALA A 34 31.09 -58.78 30.26
N ALA A 35 31.60 -59.21 29.09
CA ALA A 35 30.78 -59.93 28.11
C ALA A 35 30.19 -61.22 28.70
N GLY A 36 28.86 -61.35 28.64
CA GLY A 36 28.12 -62.50 29.20
C GLY A 36 27.74 -62.37 30.69
N TRP A 37 27.96 -61.21 31.31
CA TRP A 37 27.65 -60.92 32.71
C TRP A 37 26.82 -59.64 32.83
N GLN A 38 25.95 -59.57 33.84
CA GLN A 38 25.20 -58.35 34.15
C GLN A 38 26.14 -57.27 34.69
N THR A 39 25.94 -56.02 34.26
CA THR A 39 26.74 -54.87 34.69
C THR A 39 26.29 -54.42 36.07
N GLU A 40 27.23 -54.33 37.00
CA GLU A 40 26.95 -53.79 38.33
C GLU A 40 27.43 -52.34 38.40
N THR A 41 26.58 -51.44 38.91
CA THR A 41 26.90 -50.02 39.11
C THR A 41 26.72 -49.66 40.59
N VAL A 42 27.70 -48.95 41.16
CA VAL A 42 27.71 -48.56 42.56
C VAL A 42 28.25 -47.14 42.74
N ASP A 43 27.70 -46.41 43.70
CA ASP A 43 28.25 -45.14 44.15
C ASP A 43 29.34 -45.38 45.20
N LEU A 44 30.57 -44.93 44.91
CA LEU A 44 31.72 -45.06 45.79
C LEU A 44 32.30 -43.70 46.16
N GLU A 45 32.46 -43.48 47.47
CA GLU A 45 33.20 -42.34 47.99
C GLU A 45 34.69 -42.73 48.15
N ILE A 46 35.55 -42.09 47.38
CA ILE A 46 37.00 -42.26 47.41
C ILE A 46 37.59 -41.21 48.35
N GLY A 47 37.94 -41.62 49.57
CA GLY A 47 38.65 -40.78 50.52
C GLY A 47 40.18 -40.87 50.39
N SER A 48 40.90 -40.18 51.27
CA SER A 48 42.38 -40.11 51.26
C SER A 48 43.12 -41.45 51.41
N ALA A 49 42.41 -42.52 51.77
CA ALA A 49 42.95 -43.88 51.88
C ALA A 49 42.61 -44.78 50.67
N GLY A 50 41.87 -44.24 49.68
CA GLY A 50 41.22 -45.02 48.63
C GLY A 50 39.96 -45.74 49.12
N ALA A 51 39.30 -46.46 48.21
CA ALA A 51 38.23 -47.40 48.53
C ALA A 51 38.54 -48.77 47.91
N THR A 52 37.99 -49.83 48.50
CA THR A 52 38.03 -51.18 47.94
C THR A 52 36.60 -51.65 47.79
N TYR A 53 36.25 -52.07 46.58
CA TYR A 53 34.94 -52.64 46.27
C TYR A 53 35.13 -53.85 45.36
N ASP A 54 34.48 -54.96 45.69
CA ASP A 54 34.55 -56.18 44.90
C ASP A 54 33.24 -56.34 44.15
N PHE A 55 33.28 -56.14 42.83
CA PHE A 55 32.14 -56.38 41.95
C PHE A 55 31.87 -57.88 41.83
N HIS A 56 30.60 -58.27 41.94
CA HIS A 56 30.16 -59.65 41.82
C HIS A 56 29.12 -59.73 40.72
N LEU A 57 29.60 -59.75 39.48
CA LEU A 57 28.72 -59.81 38.32
C LEU A 57 27.97 -61.15 38.32
N ALA A 58 26.66 -61.10 38.15
CA ALA A 58 25.84 -62.30 37.97
C ALA A 58 25.98 -62.82 36.52
N GLU A 59 25.98 -64.15 36.34
CA GLU A 59 25.88 -64.73 35.00
C GLU A 59 24.63 -64.16 34.33
N ALA A 60 24.77 -63.60 33.13
CA ALA A 60 23.64 -63.13 32.37
C ALA A 60 22.80 -64.37 32.00
N ASN A 61 21.76 -64.65 32.78
CA ASN A 61 20.71 -65.56 32.36
C ASN A 61 20.17 -65.04 31.04
N ASN A 62 20.04 -65.93 30.05
CA ASN A 62 19.81 -65.62 28.64
C ASN A 62 18.40 -65.04 28.32
N MET A 63 17.80 -64.28 29.25
CA MET A 63 16.62 -63.42 29.22
C MET A 63 16.76 -62.57 30.49
N GLU A 64 16.83 -61.25 30.50
CA GLU A 64 15.81 -60.34 29.99
C GLU A 64 16.49 -59.06 29.51
N VAL A 65 16.25 -58.70 28.26
CA VAL A 65 16.41 -57.32 27.82
C VAL A 65 15.42 -56.50 28.64
N PHE A 66 15.91 -55.53 29.41
CA PHE A 66 15.05 -54.77 30.34
C PHE A 66 14.39 -53.58 29.66
N PHE A 67 14.97 -53.03 28.60
CA PHE A 67 14.30 -52.05 27.75
C PHE A 67 14.66 -52.28 26.30
N SER A 68 13.66 -52.53 25.45
CA SER A 68 13.85 -52.71 24.01
C SER A 68 12.69 -52.16 23.21
N GLY A 69 12.88 -52.10 21.91
CA GLY A 69 11.81 -51.81 20.96
C GLY A 69 12.37 -51.60 19.57
N GLN A 70 11.50 -51.15 18.69
CA GLN A 70 11.82 -50.78 17.32
C GLN A 70 11.60 -49.28 17.10
N ILE A 71 12.49 -48.65 16.34
CA ILE A 71 12.36 -47.28 15.89
C ILE A 71 11.90 -47.29 14.44
N TRP A 72 10.75 -46.66 14.23
CA TRP A 72 10.06 -46.55 12.96
C TRP A 72 10.08 -45.10 12.48
N GLY A 73 10.46 -44.86 11.23
CA GLY A 73 10.46 -43.56 10.58
C GLY A 73 9.34 -43.44 9.57
N GLU A 74 8.62 -42.32 9.59
CA GLU A 74 7.63 -41.99 8.58
C GLU A 74 8.29 -41.81 7.20
N VAL A 75 7.70 -42.39 6.14
CA VAL A 75 8.24 -42.31 4.76
C VAL A 75 7.49 -41.34 3.83
N GLY A 76 6.59 -40.50 4.35
CA GLY A 76 6.04 -39.35 3.63
C GLY A 76 4.55 -39.01 3.91
N PRO A 77 4.09 -37.82 3.44
CA PRO A 77 2.86 -37.18 3.94
C PRO A 77 1.55 -37.68 3.32
N MET A 78 1.59 -38.41 2.20
CA MET A 78 0.35 -38.77 1.48
C MET A 78 -0.38 -39.99 2.04
N LEU A 79 0.27 -40.83 2.86
CA LEU A 79 -0.32 -41.90 3.69
C LEU A 79 0.77 -42.32 4.69
N PRO A 80 0.55 -42.36 6.03
CA PRO A 80 1.61 -42.74 6.97
C PRO A 80 2.00 -44.19 6.74
N ALA A 81 3.10 -44.39 6.05
CA ALA A 81 3.84 -45.64 5.98
C ALA A 81 5.10 -45.45 6.82
N PHE A 82 5.46 -46.47 7.59
CA PHE A 82 6.62 -46.45 8.47
C PHE A 82 7.62 -47.51 8.04
N GLU A 83 8.90 -47.15 8.02
CA GLU A 83 10.02 -48.07 7.78
C GLU A 83 10.98 -48.08 8.98
N PRO A 84 11.64 -49.21 9.30
CA PRO A 84 12.57 -49.26 10.42
C PRO A 84 13.80 -48.38 10.16
N ILE A 85 14.21 -47.59 11.16
CA ILE A 85 15.38 -46.70 11.05
C ILE A 85 16.63 -47.43 11.56
N SER A 86 17.58 -47.72 10.67
CA SER A 86 18.91 -48.21 11.05
C SER A 86 19.83 -47.06 11.49
N GLY A 87 20.60 -47.26 12.54
CA GLY A 87 21.57 -46.28 13.03
C GLY A 87 20.99 -45.09 13.82
N ALA A 88 19.73 -45.13 14.23
CA ALA A 88 19.15 -44.14 15.15
C ALA A 88 19.83 -44.26 16.53
N ALA A 89 20.23 -43.13 17.10
CA ALA A 89 20.83 -43.06 18.42
C ALA A 89 19.75 -43.03 19.51
N VAL A 90 19.85 -43.97 20.44
CA VAL A 90 18.98 -44.06 21.61
C VAL A 90 19.85 -43.81 22.84
N ILE A 91 19.52 -42.79 23.62
CA ILE A 91 20.32 -42.33 24.75
C ILE A 91 19.46 -42.36 26.01
N LEU A 92 19.96 -43.02 27.06
CA LEU A 92 19.34 -43.02 28.38
C LEU A 92 19.96 -41.95 29.26
N TYR A 93 19.11 -41.21 29.97
CA TYR A 93 19.51 -40.23 30.97
C TYR A 93 19.02 -40.65 32.35
N GLY A 94 19.79 -40.31 33.39
CA GLY A 94 19.39 -40.55 34.76
C GLY A 94 20.55 -40.53 35.75
N GLY A 95 20.42 -41.29 36.83
CA GLY A 95 21.31 -41.21 37.99
C GLY A 95 21.16 -39.91 38.78
N PHE A 96 22.00 -39.72 39.81
CA PHE A 96 21.91 -38.57 40.72
C PHE A 96 22.18 -37.21 40.07
N THR A 97 22.95 -37.20 38.96
CA THR A 97 23.32 -35.99 38.23
C THR A 97 22.42 -35.68 37.03
N GLY A 98 21.56 -36.64 36.63
CA GLY A 98 20.70 -36.51 35.45
C GLY A 98 21.45 -36.56 34.11
N GLY A 99 22.69 -37.08 34.10
CA GLY A 99 23.53 -37.19 32.90
C GLY A 99 23.21 -38.41 32.04
N VAL A 100 24.00 -38.58 30.97
CA VAL A 100 23.91 -39.75 30.07
C VAL A 100 24.37 -41.02 30.81
N LEU A 101 23.53 -42.04 30.84
CA LEU A 101 23.82 -43.35 31.44
C LEU A 101 24.34 -44.36 30.42
N ALA A 102 23.71 -44.40 29.25
CA ALA A 102 24.06 -45.31 28.17
C ALA A 102 23.54 -44.77 26.84
N GLU A 103 24.20 -45.19 25.76
CA GLU A 103 23.82 -44.89 24.39
C GLU A 103 23.97 -46.16 23.56
N THR A 104 23.06 -46.35 22.60
CA THR A 104 23.15 -47.40 21.59
C THR A 104 22.64 -46.91 20.25
N LEU A 105 22.99 -47.62 19.18
CA LEU A 105 22.47 -47.39 17.84
C LEU A 105 21.54 -48.54 17.45
N THR A 106 20.44 -48.23 16.75
CA THR A 106 19.57 -49.28 16.20
C THR A 106 20.28 -50.10 15.13
N ASN A 107 19.92 -51.37 15.02
CA ASN A 107 20.38 -52.24 13.94
C ASN A 107 19.61 -52.04 12.62
N ASP A 108 19.93 -52.83 11.59
CA ASP A 108 19.30 -52.77 10.26
C ASP A 108 17.77 -52.93 10.25
N ASN A 109 17.19 -53.50 11.31
CA ASN A 109 15.74 -53.65 11.47
C ASN A 109 15.13 -52.62 12.44
N GLY A 110 15.87 -51.56 12.76
CA GLY A 110 15.43 -50.49 13.68
C GLY A 110 15.37 -50.88 15.14
N TYR A 111 15.90 -52.05 15.51
CA TYR A 111 15.79 -52.57 16.88
C TYR A 111 16.91 -52.05 17.79
N PHE A 112 16.56 -51.67 19.01
CA PHE A 112 17.48 -51.30 20.10
C PHE A 112 17.22 -52.14 21.35
N GLU A 113 18.24 -52.25 22.20
CA GLU A 113 18.12 -52.89 23.51
C GLU A 113 19.06 -52.31 24.56
N PHE A 114 18.58 -52.26 25.79
CA PHE A 114 19.33 -51.96 26.99
C PHE A 114 19.10 -53.06 28.04
N SER A 115 20.19 -53.39 28.72
CA SER A 115 20.19 -54.35 29.83
C SER A 115 19.86 -53.64 31.16
N ASP A 116 20.49 -54.06 32.24
CA ASP A 116 20.31 -53.55 33.61
C ASP A 116 20.58 -52.05 33.83
N VAL A 117 21.28 -51.36 32.92
CA VAL A 117 21.54 -49.91 33.04
C VAL A 117 20.26 -49.06 33.18
N VAL A 118 19.11 -49.58 32.73
CA VAL A 118 17.80 -48.90 32.76
C VAL A 118 17.27 -48.67 34.16
N TRP A 119 17.74 -49.41 35.18
CA TRP A 119 17.24 -49.27 36.56
C TRP A 119 17.48 -47.87 37.16
N SER A 120 18.45 -47.13 36.61
CA SER A 120 18.75 -45.76 37.03
C SER A 120 18.28 -44.70 36.03
N ALA A 121 17.63 -45.11 34.93
CA ALA A 121 17.18 -44.22 33.89
C ALA A 121 15.88 -43.50 34.28
N THR A 122 15.87 -42.19 34.08
CA THR A 122 14.70 -41.33 34.27
C THR A 122 14.12 -40.87 32.94
N ALA A 123 14.93 -40.79 31.89
CA ALA A 123 14.49 -40.39 30.56
C ALA A 123 15.24 -41.16 29.46
N VAL A 124 14.66 -41.18 28.27
CA VAL A 124 15.26 -41.67 27.02
C VAL A 124 15.08 -40.61 25.94
N SER A 125 16.11 -40.38 25.13
CA SER A 125 16.00 -39.60 23.89
C SER A 125 16.34 -40.44 22.67
N ILE A 126 15.64 -40.19 21.57
CA ILE A 126 15.85 -40.84 20.28
C ILE A 126 16.23 -39.76 19.26
N HIS A 127 17.36 -39.94 18.59
CA HIS A 127 17.86 -39.08 17.52
C HIS A 127 18.08 -39.90 16.25
N ALA A 128 17.63 -39.38 15.12
CA ALA A 128 17.88 -39.96 13.81
C ALA A 128 17.91 -38.86 12.75
N ASP A 129 18.88 -38.97 11.82
CA ASP A 129 19.02 -37.99 10.74
C ASP A 129 17.72 -37.88 9.92
N GLY A 130 17.22 -36.65 9.76
CA GLY A 130 15.99 -36.36 9.02
C GLY A 130 14.68 -36.52 9.83
N PHE A 131 14.76 -36.78 11.13
CA PHE A 131 13.59 -36.96 12.00
C PHE A 131 13.62 -36.01 13.21
N ILE A 132 12.44 -35.68 13.74
CA ILE A 132 12.33 -34.84 14.94
C ILE A 132 12.80 -35.67 16.13
N ASP A 133 13.78 -35.15 16.86
CA ASP A 133 14.27 -35.77 18.09
C ASP A 133 13.13 -35.88 19.11
N GLN A 134 13.06 -37.03 19.78
CA GLN A 134 12.02 -37.29 20.78
C GLN A 134 12.67 -37.55 22.13
N GLU A 135 12.07 -37.05 23.21
CA GLU A 135 12.49 -37.31 24.59
C GLU A 135 11.29 -37.73 25.42
N PHE A 136 11.44 -38.81 26.19
CA PHE A 136 10.38 -39.37 27.02
C PHE A 136 10.89 -39.68 28.43
N GLY A 137 10.04 -39.47 29.43
CA GLY A 137 10.26 -40.00 30.77
C GLY A 137 10.08 -41.51 30.78
N ILE A 138 11.04 -42.24 31.35
CA ILE A 138 10.97 -43.71 31.43
C ILE A 138 9.70 -44.15 32.16
N TYR A 139 9.34 -43.47 33.25
CA TYR A 139 8.12 -43.79 34.02
C TYR A 139 6.83 -43.56 33.22
N ASP A 140 6.81 -42.58 32.33
CA ASP A 140 5.64 -42.26 31.49
C ASP A 140 5.40 -43.39 30.48
N LEU A 141 6.47 -43.90 29.84
CA LEU A 141 6.40 -45.05 28.94
C LEU A 141 5.84 -46.31 29.62
N CYS A 142 6.18 -46.53 30.90
CA CYS A 142 5.64 -47.64 31.68
C CYS A 142 4.11 -47.57 31.83
N SER A 143 3.60 -46.36 32.07
CA SER A 143 2.18 -46.13 32.39
C SER A 143 1.26 -46.23 31.17
N ASP A 144 1.82 -46.02 29.97
CA ASP A 144 1.10 -46.15 28.70
C ASP A 144 0.82 -47.61 28.32
N ILE A 145 1.68 -48.54 28.74
CA ILE A 145 1.53 -49.97 28.46
C ILE A 145 0.53 -50.64 29.41
N ASP A 146 0.67 -50.41 30.71
CA ASP A 146 -0.28 -50.89 31.73
C ASP A 146 -0.34 -49.94 32.94
N PRO A 147 -1.41 -49.12 33.05
CA PRO A 147 -1.55 -48.15 34.13
C PRO A 147 -1.79 -48.79 35.51
N THR A 148 -1.93 -50.13 35.59
CA THR A 148 -2.07 -50.88 36.85
C THR A 148 -0.81 -51.61 37.28
N ASN A 149 0.23 -51.60 36.43
CA ASN A 149 1.46 -52.34 36.67
C ASN A 149 2.40 -51.55 37.59
N THR A 150 2.81 -52.18 38.70
CA THR A 150 3.81 -51.64 39.64
C THR A 150 5.25 -52.02 39.28
N GLU A 151 5.45 -52.88 38.28
CA GLU A 151 6.75 -53.35 37.79
C GLU A 151 6.94 -52.94 36.31
N CYS A 152 7.61 -51.81 36.07
CA CYS A 152 7.78 -51.25 34.73
C CYS A 152 8.63 -52.11 33.79
N PHE A 153 9.65 -52.80 34.33
CA PHE A 153 10.60 -53.56 33.53
C PHE A 153 10.32 -55.06 33.62
N PRO A 154 10.50 -55.83 32.53
CA PRO A 154 11.02 -55.42 31.22
C PRO A 154 10.04 -54.53 30.42
N LEU A 155 10.58 -53.47 29.82
CA LEU A 155 9.85 -52.47 29.03
C LEU A 155 10.08 -52.76 27.54
N GLU A 156 9.01 -52.99 26.79
CA GLU A 156 9.06 -53.09 25.32
C GLU A 156 8.23 -51.94 24.75
N TYR A 157 8.88 -50.99 24.08
CA TYR A 157 8.22 -49.79 23.54
C TYR A 157 8.80 -49.40 22.18
N ASP A 158 7.93 -49.37 21.18
CA ASP A 158 8.28 -48.94 19.83
C ASP A 158 8.12 -47.43 19.69
N PHE A 159 9.12 -46.77 19.10
CA PHE A 159 9.10 -45.34 18.81
C PHE A 159 8.76 -45.08 17.35
N TYR A 160 7.91 -44.08 17.13
CA TYR A 160 7.52 -43.62 15.80
C TYR A 160 8.01 -42.20 15.61
N MET A 161 9.09 -42.08 14.85
CA MET A 161 9.70 -40.81 14.52
C MET A 161 8.98 -40.18 13.33
N VAL A 162 8.57 -38.94 13.55
CA VAL A 162 7.98 -38.07 12.52
C VAL A 162 9.13 -37.41 11.79
N LEU A 163 9.01 -37.29 10.47
CA LEU A 163 9.99 -36.56 9.66
C LEU A 163 10.18 -35.17 10.26
N ASN A 164 11.44 -34.73 10.35
CA ASN A 164 11.72 -33.35 10.67
C ASN A 164 11.38 -32.51 9.45
N ASP A 165 10.10 -32.14 9.34
CA ASP A 165 9.61 -31.21 8.33
C ASP A 165 10.06 -29.77 8.62
N ALA A 166 10.87 -29.55 9.67
CA ALA A 166 11.81 -28.43 9.67
C ALA A 166 12.97 -28.76 8.72
N GLY A 167 12.64 -28.91 7.44
CA GLY A 167 13.62 -28.65 6.40
C GLY A 167 14.20 -27.24 6.60
N PRO A 168 15.39 -26.97 6.05
CA PRO A 168 16.02 -25.66 6.17
C PRO A 168 15.01 -24.55 5.81
N VAL A 169 14.76 -23.65 6.76
CA VAL A 169 13.84 -22.53 6.60
C VAL A 169 14.55 -21.40 5.89
N CYS A 170 13.86 -20.79 4.95
CA CYS A 170 14.41 -19.68 4.20
C CYS A 170 14.46 -18.42 5.09
N GLY A 171 15.59 -18.25 5.80
CA GLY A 171 15.94 -17.07 6.56
C GLY A 171 16.95 -16.24 5.78
N ASP A 172 16.78 -14.91 5.77
CA ASP A 172 17.77 -14.01 5.16
C ASP A 172 19.04 -13.96 6.01
N LEU A 173 20.14 -14.43 5.43
CA LEU A 173 21.45 -14.51 6.08
C LEU A 173 22.39 -13.34 5.73
N SER A 174 21.94 -12.38 4.91
CA SER A 174 22.79 -11.30 4.38
C SER A 174 23.37 -10.38 5.45
N ASP A 175 22.64 -10.18 6.55
CA ASP A 175 23.02 -9.30 7.66
C ASP A 175 23.93 -9.99 8.71
N PHE A 176 24.12 -11.31 8.62
CA PHE A 176 24.87 -12.07 9.62
C PHE A 176 26.32 -12.33 9.21
N ASN A 177 27.21 -12.27 10.18
CA ASN A 177 28.62 -12.57 10.03
C ASN A 177 28.98 -13.86 10.77
N PHE A 178 29.42 -14.87 10.02
CA PHE A 178 29.75 -16.21 10.55
C PHE A 178 31.23 -16.38 10.90
N GLY A 179 31.95 -15.27 11.08
CA GLY A 179 33.35 -15.24 11.50
C GLY A 179 34.35 -15.06 10.35
N SER A 180 35.61 -14.82 10.70
CA SER A 180 36.67 -14.40 9.76
C SER A 180 37.33 -15.53 8.97
N CYS A 181 36.78 -16.74 8.99
CA CYS A 181 37.32 -17.89 8.25
C CYS A 181 36.75 -17.89 6.82
N GLU A 182 37.58 -18.19 5.82
CA GLU A 182 37.11 -18.39 4.44
C GLU A 182 36.90 -19.89 4.17
N MET A 183 35.84 -20.45 4.75
CA MET A 183 35.37 -21.81 4.47
C MET A 183 33.90 -21.76 4.10
N ILE A 184 33.49 -22.47 3.04
CA ILE A 184 32.09 -22.60 2.66
C ILE A 184 31.37 -23.37 3.77
N ILE A 185 30.40 -22.73 4.42
CA ILE A 185 29.57 -23.34 5.47
C ILE A 185 28.43 -24.14 4.84
N GLY A 186 27.81 -23.56 3.81
CA GLY A 186 26.67 -24.14 3.10
C GLY A 186 26.07 -23.14 2.11
N TYR A 187 24.91 -23.48 1.56
CA TYR A 187 24.09 -22.60 0.73
C TYR A 187 22.99 -21.97 1.57
N GLY A 188 22.58 -20.73 1.28
CA GLY A 188 21.57 -20.01 2.06
C GLY A 188 20.96 -18.87 1.27
N TRP A 189 19.87 -18.31 1.77
CA TRP A 189 19.17 -17.17 1.16
C TRP A 189 19.76 -15.85 1.64
N ASN A 190 20.00 -14.91 0.73
CA ASN A 190 20.52 -13.57 1.06
C ASN A 190 19.47 -12.44 0.96
N GLY A 191 18.19 -12.79 0.89
CA GLY A 191 17.10 -11.84 0.65
C GLY A 191 16.63 -11.77 -0.81
N GLU A 192 17.50 -12.10 -1.77
CA GLU A 192 17.22 -12.00 -3.21
C GLU A 192 17.42 -13.30 -3.99
N GLU A 193 18.46 -14.08 -3.65
CA GLU A 193 18.77 -15.35 -4.29
C GLU A 193 19.47 -16.33 -3.32
N CYS A 194 19.46 -17.62 -3.67
CA CYS A 194 20.29 -18.61 -3.01
C CYS A 194 21.75 -18.43 -3.41
N THR A 195 22.62 -18.24 -2.42
CA THR A 195 24.06 -18.09 -2.61
C THR A 195 24.83 -18.97 -1.61
N TRP A 196 26.14 -19.07 -1.77
CA TRP A 196 26.99 -19.75 -0.79
C TRP A 196 27.45 -18.75 0.26
N PHE A 197 27.47 -19.18 1.51
CA PHE A 197 27.96 -18.40 2.64
C PHE A 197 29.24 -19.02 3.20
N SER A 198 30.13 -18.19 3.74
CA SER A 198 31.40 -18.63 4.31
C SER A 198 31.65 -18.07 5.71
N GLY A 199 32.38 -18.84 6.51
CA GLY A 199 32.72 -18.48 7.88
C GLY A 199 33.32 -19.66 8.64
N CYS A 200 33.27 -19.57 9.98
CA CYS A 200 33.81 -20.56 10.90
C CYS A 200 32.75 -21.54 11.46
N GLY A 201 31.46 -21.33 11.16
CA GLY A 201 30.32 -22.14 11.63
C GLY A 201 28.96 -21.49 11.33
N THR A 202 27.86 -22.03 11.83
CA THR A 202 26.48 -21.51 11.61
C THR A 202 25.99 -20.53 12.68
N VAL A 203 26.84 -20.22 13.66
CA VAL A 203 26.53 -19.33 14.77
C VAL A 203 27.06 -17.92 14.46
N ASP A 204 26.22 -16.91 14.66
CA ASP A 204 26.59 -15.50 14.41
C ASP A 204 27.43 -14.88 15.55
N GLU A 205 27.76 -13.60 15.42
CA GLU A 205 28.54 -12.85 16.41
C GLU A 205 27.83 -12.64 17.76
N ASP A 206 26.50 -12.77 17.78
CA ASP A 206 25.66 -12.65 18.98
C ASP A 206 25.41 -14.01 19.66
N GLY A 207 25.89 -15.10 19.06
CA GLY A 207 25.78 -16.46 19.60
C GLY A 207 24.47 -17.17 19.26
N VAL A 208 23.72 -16.66 18.28
CA VAL A 208 22.49 -17.28 17.76
C VAL A 208 22.86 -18.29 16.68
N ASP A 209 22.30 -19.50 16.76
CA ASP A 209 22.57 -20.57 15.81
C ASP A 209 21.57 -20.53 14.64
N HIS A 210 22.10 -20.36 13.43
CA HIS A 210 21.34 -20.29 12.19
C HIS A 210 21.46 -21.59 11.36
N ALA A 211 21.88 -22.71 11.97
CA ALA A 211 22.04 -23.99 11.27
C ALA A 211 20.80 -24.39 10.46
N GLY A 212 19.59 -24.07 10.95
CA GLY A 212 18.33 -24.32 10.27
C GLY A 212 18.04 -23.48 9.03
N SER A 213 18.92 -22.56 8.63
CA SER A 213 18.78 -21.75 7.41
C SER A 213 19.85 -22.04 6.34
N PHE A 214 20.68 -23.05 6.58
CA PHE A 214 21.67 -23.53 5.61
C PHE A 214 21.18 -24.81 4.92
N PHE A 215 21.42 -24.87 3.62
CA PHE A 215 21.07 -25.97 2.72
C PHE A 215 22.32 -26.73 2.29
N ASP A 216 22.20 -28.04 2.08
CA ASP A 216 23.31 -28.90 1.68
C ASP A 216 23.67 -28.75 0.19
N SER A 217 22.75 -28.26 -0.62
CA SER A 217 23.00 -27.98 -2.04
C SER A 217 22.32 -26.72 -2.55
N MET A 218 22.90 -26.13 -3.60
CA MET A 218 22.29 -25.00 -4.30
C MET A 218 20.95 -25.37 -4.96
N GLU A 219 20.78 -26.62 -5.38
CA GLU A 219 19.53 -27.11 -5.97
C GLU A 219 18.43 -27.24 -4.93
N GLU A 220 18.76 -27.66 -3.70
CA GLU A 220 17.84 -27.74 -2.57
C GLU A 220 17.50 -26.36 -2.01
N CYS A 221 18.50 -25.47 -1.85
CA CYS A 221 18.25 -24.07 -1.52
C CYS A 221 17.31 -23.45 -2.54
N ASN A 222 17.62 -23.60 -3.83
CA ASN A 222 16.73 -23.11 -4.86
C ASN A 222 15.40 -23.85 -4.83
N ALA A 223 15.27 -25.15 -4.58
CA ALA A 223 13.96 -25.80 -4.55
C ALA A 223 13.08 -25.33 -3.39
N THR A 224 13.67 -25.12 -2.22
CA THR A 224 12.96 -24.74 -0.99
C THR A 224 12.74 -23.22 -0.90
N CYS A 225 13.70 -22.42 -1.35
CA CYS A 225 13.59 -20.97 -1.47
C CYS A 225 13.08 -20.50 -2.85
N ALA A 226 12.87 -21.38 -3.84
CA ALA A 226 12.14 -21.05 -5.08
C ALA A 226 10.63 -21.03 -4.89
N ASP A 227 10.11 -21.44 -3.73
CA ASP A 227 8.75 -21.04 -3.31
C ASP A 227 8.79 -19.86 -2.31
N VAL A 228 10.00 -19.38 -1.98
CA VAL A 228 10.26 -18.02 -1.48
C VAL A 228 10.74 -17.14 -2.64
N VAL A 229 10.37 -17.47 -3.88
CA VAL A 229 9.97 -16.34 -4.70
C VAL A 229 8.70 -15.78 -4.11
N THR A 230 8.94 -14.64 -3.47
CA THR A 230 7.99 -13.70 -2.93
C THR A 230 7.14 -13.08 -4.04
N HIS A 231 6.80 -13.86 -5.05
CA HIS A 231 6.24 -13.38 -6.28
C HIS A 231 4.75 -13.11 -6.12
N GLY A 232 4.37 -11.85 -6.25
CA GLY A 232 3.00 -11.48 -6.54
C GLY A 232 2.81 -11.30 -8.04
N THR A 233 1.57 -11.03 -8.39
CA THR A 233 1.19 -10.71 -9.76
C THR A 233 0.74 -9.25 -9.80
N LEU A 234 1.15 -8.51 -10.82
CA LEU A 234 0.57 -7.21 -11.11
C LEU A 234 -0.28 -7.32 -12.37
N ALA A 235 -1.53 -6.91 -12.28
CA ALA A 235 -2.43 -6.82 -13.40
C ALA A 235 -3.12 -5.45 -13.41
N GLY A 236 -3.73 -5.09 -14.53
CA GLY A 236 -4.51 -3.88 -14.61
C GLY A 236 -5.01 -3.59 -16.00
N GLU A 237 -5.88 -2.61 -16.10
CA GLU A 237 -6.40 -2.09 -17.36
C GLU A 237 -5.97 -0.63 -17.54
N VAL A 238 -5.68 -0.26 -18.78
CA VAL A 238 -5.35 1.13 -19.16
C VAL A 238 -6.51 1.70 -19.94
N PHE A 239 -7.05 2.80 -19.41
CA PHE A 239 -8.15 3.55 -19.98
C PHE A 239 -7.64 4.88 -20.51
N TYR A 240 -8.21 5.31 -21.63
CA TYR A 240 -8.08 6.67 -22.11
C TYR A 240 -9.47 7.26 -22.23
N GLN A 241 -9.67 8.36 -21.53
CA GLN A 241 -10.92 9.07 -21.52
C GLN A 241 -10.85 10.28 -22.44
N TRP A 242 -11.84 10.40 -23.33
CA TRP A 242 -12.00 11.57 -24.17
C TRP A 242 -13.45 12.06 -24.09
N GLY A 243 -13.69 13.11 -23.29
CA GLY A 243 -15.04 13.54 -22.99
C GLY A 243 -15.84 12.41 -22.34
N ASP A 244 -16.99 12.06 -22.90
CA ASP A 244 -17.89 10.99 -22.40
C ASP A 244 -17.51 9.57 -22.86
N ALA A 245 -16.50 9.42 -23.73
CA ALA A 245 -16.02 8.13 -24.19
C ALA A 245 -14.86 7.62 -23.32
N ILE A 246 -14.92 6.34 -22.93
CA ILE A 246 -13.83 5.62 -22.29
C ILE A 246 -13.39 4.52 -23.26
N GLU A 247 -12.13 4.57 -23.68
CA GLU A 247 -11.52 3.54 -24.53
C GLU A 247 -10.44 2.78 -23.77
N LEU A 248 -10.32 1.49 -24.04
CA LEU A 248 -9.24 0.65 -23.53
C LEU A 248 -8.02 0.82 -24.45
N VAL A 249 -6.87 1.13 -23.87
CA VAL A 249 -5.66 1.47 -24.63
C VAL A 249 -4.88 0.22 -24.96
N THR A 250 -4.81 -0.15 -26.23
CA THR A 250 -3.92 -1.23 -26.70
C THR A 250 -2.48 -0.71 -26.88
N GLY A 251 -1.49 -1.53 -26.55
CA GLY A 251 -0.06 -1.20 -26.73
C GLY A 251 0.48 -0.08 -25.83
N ALA A 252 -0.18 0.27 -24.73
CA ALA A 252 0.39 1.12 -23.69
C ALA A 252 1.58 0.39 -23.02
N LEU A 253 2.70 1.09 -22.86
CA LEU A 253 3.93 0.56 -22.29
C LEU A 253 3.88 0.67 -20.76
N ILE A 254 4.01 -0.46 -20.07
CA ILE A 254 4.07 -0.54 -18.61
C ILE A 254 5.49 -0.85 -18.19
N GLN A 255 6.09 0.01 -17.37
CA GLN A 255 7.44 -0.15 -16.84
C GLN A 255 7.42 -0.08 -15.32
N MET A 256 7.97 -1.09 -14.67
CA MET A 256 7.98 -1.21 -13.22
C MET A 256 9.40 -1.11 -12.69
N HIS A 257 9.63 -0.21 -11.75
CA HIS A 257 10.94 0.12 -11.21
C HIS A 257 11.03 -0.23 -9.72
N SER A 258 12.11 -0.93 -9.34
CA SER A 258 12.50 -1.16 -7.95
C SER A 258 13.69 -0.27 -7.54
N SER A 259 13.87 -0.03 -6.24
CA SER A 259 15.06 0.60 -5.68
C SER A 259 16.36 -0.15 -5.99
N GLY A 260 16.30 -1.45 -6.28
CA GLY A 260 17.43 -2.29 -6.69
C GLY A 260 17.84 -2.19 -8.17
N GLY A 261 17.10 -1.42 -8.99
CA GLY A 261 17.42 -1.21 -10.40
C GLY A 261 16.91 -2.27 -11.38
N PHE A 262 16.14 -3.27 -10.92
CA PHE A 262 15.38 -4.16 -11.79
C PHE A 262 14.24 -3.40 -12.48
N ILE A 263 14.05 -3.68 -13.77
CA ILE A 263 12.96 -3.11 -14.58
C ILE A 263 12.16 -4.27 -15.18
N PHE A 264 10.88 -4.36 -14.85
CA PHE A 264 9.93 -5.19 -15.60
C PHE A 264 9.23 -4.32 -16.63
N GLU A 265 8.98 -4.88 -17.81
CA GLU A 265 8.34 -4.18 -18.92
C GLU A 265 7.29 -5.10 -19.57
N THR A 266 6.12 -4.55 -19.87
CA THR A 266 5.08 -5.22 -20.65
C THR A 266 4.26 -4.20 -21.43
N GLU A 267 3.42 -4.67 -22.35
CA GLU A 267 2.46 -3.84 -23.09
C GLU A 267 1.05 -4.37 -22.88
N THR A 268 0.07 -3.46 -22.83
CA THR A 268 -1.35 -3.84 -22.79
C THR A 268 -1.78 -4.55 -24.07
N ASN A 269 -2.62 -5.57 -23.96
CA ASN A 269 -3.20 -6.31 -25.07
C ASN A 269 -4.33 -5.55 -25.80
N GLU A 270 -5.00 -6.20 -26.77
CA GLU A 270 -6.09 -5.61 -27.58
C GLU A 270 -7.31 -5.14 -26.75
N ASN A 271 -7.45 -5.60 -25.49
CA ASN A 271 -8.49 -5.19 -24.56
C ASN A 271 -7.96 -4.23 -23.50
N GLY A 272 -6.79 -3.61 -23.70
CA GLY A 272 -6.18 -2.66 -22.75
C GLY A 272 -5.70 -3.27 -21.44
N PHE A 273 -5.67 -4.59 -21.33
CA PHE A 273 -5.22 -5.30 -20.13
C PHE A 273 -3.73 -5.64 -20.19
N TYR A 274 -3.04 -5.52 -19.07
CA TYR A 274 -1.66 -5.97 -18.90
C TYR A 274 -1.52 -6.92 -17.70
N LEU A 275 -0.49 -7.76 -17.76
CA LEU A 275 -0.15 -8.73 -16.74
C LEU A 275 1.37 -8.85 -16.64
N ILE A 276 1.88 -8.78 -15.41
CA ILE A 276 3.26 -9.10 -15.06
C ILE A 276 3.18 -10.14 -13.95
N GLU A 277 3.73 -11.32 -14.22
CA GLU A 277 3.80 -12.43 -13.26
C GLU A 277 5.21 -12.50 -12.67
N GLU A 278 5.36 -13.27 -11.59
CA GLU A 278 6.67 -13.57 -11.01
C GLU A 278 7.41 -12.31 -10.50
N ILE A 279 6.71 -11.38 -9.84
CA ILE A 279 7.28 -10.12 -9.34
C ILE A 279 7.62 -10.23 -7.85
N PRO A 280 8.88 -10.04 -7.41
CA PRO A 280 9.25 -10.07 -5.99
C PRO A 280 8.39 -9.15 -5.14
N HIS A 281 8.19 -9.53 -3.87
CA HIS A 281 7.41 -8.72 -2.95
C HIS A 281 8.18 -7.43 -2.67
N GLY A 282 7.44 -6.38 -2.36
CA GLY A 282 8.02 -5.08 -2.06
C GLY A 282 7.27 -3.95 -2.73
N ASN A 283 7.79 -2.74 -2.57
CA ASN A 283 7.20 -1.53 -3.12
C ASN A 283 7.86 -1.18 -4.45
N TYR A 284 7.04 -0.87 -5.43
CA TYR A 284 7.48 -0.58 -6.79
C TYR A 284 6.73 0.63 -7.36
N ALA A 285 7.46 1.41 -8.15
CA ALA A 285 6.89 2.46 -8.97
C ALA A 285 6.54 1.89 -10.34
N VAL A 286 5.25 1.87 -10.68
CA VAL A 286 4.74 1.41 -11.97
C VAL A 286 4.41 2.63 -12.82
N THR A 287 5.11 2.77 -13.94
CA THR A 287 4.93 3.85 -14.91
C THR A 287 4.25 3.31 -16.16
N CYS A 288 3.09 3.86 -16.50
CA CYS A 288 2.42 3.62 -17.78
C CYS A 288 2.72 4.76 -18.75
N THR A 289 3.01 4.44 -20.01
CA THR A 289 3.17 5.39 -21.12
C THR A 289 2.21 5.02 -22.24
N VAL A 290 1.33 5.95 -22.62
CA VAL A 290 0.34 5.74 -23.70
C VAL A 290 0.86 6.27 -25.04
N TYR A 291 0.17 5.96 -26.15
CA TYR A 291 0.58 6.31 -27.51
C TYR A 291 0.66 7.82 -27.78
N THR A 292 0.00 8.65 -26.97
CA THR A 292 0.09 10.12 -27.02
C THR A 292 1.42 10.65 -26.48
N GLY A 293 2.19 9.82 -25.77
CA GLY A 293 3.44 10.19 -25.10
C GLY A 293 3.23 10.64 -23.65
N GLU A 294 2.00 10.63 -23.15
CA GLU A 294 1.71 10.91 -21.74
C GLU A 294 2.13 9.75 -20.85
N THR A 295 2.56 10.08 -19.64
CA THR A 295 3.09 9.12 -18.67
C THR A 295 2.45 9.34 -17.31
N MET A 296 2.15 8.25 -16.61
CA MET A 296 1.61 8.27 -15.25
C MET A 296 2.33 7.21 -14.40
N THR A 297 2.73 7.57 -13.18
CA THR A 297 3.42 6.67 -12.25
C THR A 297 2.59 6.49 -10.99
N GLN A 298 2.40 5.24 -10.57
CA GLN A 298 1.72 4.86 -9.33
C GLN A 298 2.62 3.93 -8.51
N GLU A 299 2.59 4.06 -7.19
CA GLU A 299 3.29 3.15 -6.28
C GLU A 299 2.39 1.97 -5.91
N VAL A 300 2.95 0.75 -5.91
CA VAL A 300 2.23 -0.46 -5.54
C VAL A 300 3.08 -1.34 -4.63
N GLU A 301 2.45 -1.92 -3.61
CA GLU A 301 3.03 -2.96 -2.78
C GLU A 301 2.63 -4.34 -3.34
N ILE A 302 3.62 -5.12 -3.76
CA ILE A 302 3.43 -6.50 -4.19
C ILE A 302 3.52 -7.40 -2.96
N ILE A 303 2.43 -8.14 -2.71
CA ILE A 303 2.30 -9.08 -1.61
C ILE A 303 2.41 -10.50 -2.18
N VAL A 304 3.14 -11.36 -1.48
CA VAL A 304 3.39 -12.76 -1.88
C VAL A 304 2.08 -13.51 -2.14
N GLY A 305 1.96 -14.15 -3.31
CA GLY A 305 0.81 -14.97 -3.69
C GLY A 305 -0.49 -14.19 -3.92
N ALA A 306 -0.46 -12.86 -3.88
CA ALA A 306 -1.59 -11.99 -4.18
C ALA A 306 -1.45 -11.36 -5.56
N SER A 307 -2.59 -11.03 -6.17
CA SER A 307 -2.64 -10.21 -7.37
C SER A 307 -2.93 -8.76 -6.97
N ALA A 308 -1.96 -7.88 -7.19
CA ALA A 308 -2.16 -6.44 -7.15
C ALA A 308 -2.81 -5.98 -8.45
N ILE A 309 -3.79 -5.08 -8.34
CA ILE A 309 -4.47 -4.48 -9.48
C ILE A 309 -4.15 -2.99 -9.48
N VAL A 310 -3.58 -2.49 -10.57
CA VAL A 310 -3.30 -1.07 -10.76
C VAL A 310 -3.87 -0.66 -12.11
N ASP A 311 -4.96 0.08 -12.09
CA ASP A 311 -5.55 0.61 -13.32
C ASP A 311 -4.98 2.00 -13.59
N PHE A 312 -4.77 2.33 -14.86
CA PHE A 312 -4.32 3.65 -15.28
C PHE A 312 -5.39 4.35 -16.09
N TRP A 313 -5.59 5.63 -15.79
CA TRP A 313 -6.59 6.47 -16.45
C TRP A 313 -5.89 7.68 -17.05
N PHE A 314 -5.86 7.75 -18.37
CA PHE A 314 -5.30 8.85 -19.15
C PHE A 314 -6.42 9.68 -19.79
N GLY A 315 -6.06 10.87 -20.26
CA GLY A 315 -7.01 11.86 -20.75
C GLY A 315 -7.52 12.77 -19.64
N GLU A 316 -8.46 13.64 -19.99
CA GLU A 316 -9.03 14.61 -19.06
C GLU A 316 -10.02 13.90 -18.11
N PRO A 317 -9.72 13.77 -16.81
CA PRO A 317 -10.60 13.11 -15.88
C PRO A 317 -11.93 13.87 -15.77
N TRP A 318 -13.03 13.13 -15.66
CA TRP A 318 -14.25 13.72 -15.10
C TRP A 318 -13.94 14.03 -13.66
N TYR A 319 -13.74 15.31 -13.38
CA TYR A 319 -13.60 15.74 -12.01
C TYR A 319 -14.83 15.31 -11.20
N GLU A 320 -14.62 14.67 -10.04
CA GLU A 320 -15.69 14.34 -9.08
C GLU A 320 -16.40 15.61 -8.55
N THR A 321 -15.85 16.78 -8.86
CA THR A 321 -16.44 18.08 -8.56
C THR A 321 -17.08 18.62 -9.82
N ALA A 322 -18.41 18.73 -9.81
CA ALA A 322 -19.16 19.30 -10.91
C ALA A 322 -20.29 20.17 -10.35
N ILE A 323 -20.67 21.18 -11.11
CA ILE A 323 -21.83 21.99 -10.85
C ILE A 323 -22.80 21.81 -12.02
N MET A 324 -24.06 21.54 -11.70
CA MET A 324 -25.11 21.35 -12.68
C MET A 324 -26.37 22.09 -12.24
N GLY A 325 -27.25 22.39 -13.19
CA GLY A 325 -28.54 23.00 -12.87
C GLY A 325 -29.15 23.68 -14.08
N MET A 326 -30.11 24.56 -13.80
CA MET A 326 -30.87 25.29 -14.80
C MET A 326 -30.54 26.78 -14.74
N ILE A 327 -30.56 27.44 -15.89
CA ILE A 327 -30.46 28.89 -16.02
C ILE A 327 -31.85 29.42 -16.35
N TYR A 328 -32.35 30.28 -15.47
CA TYR A 328 -33.67 30.89 -15.58
C TYR A 328 -33.57 32.38 -15.87
N ASP A 329 -34.62 32.89 -16.50
CA ASP A 329 -34.94 34.30 -16.53
C ASP A 329 -35.35 34.74 -15.12
N ALA A 330 -34.65 35.72 -14.55
CA ALA A 330 -34.91 36.23 -13.20
C ALA A 330 -36.32 36.83 -13.03
N ASN A 331 -36.94 37.29 -14.11
CA ASN A 331 -38.25 37.95 -14.12
C ASN A 331 -39.40 36.97 -14.37
N HIS A 332 -39.12 35.75 -14.86
CA HIS A 332 -40.12 34.75 -15.21
C HIS A 332 -39.79 33.38 -14.60
N GLU A 333 -40.48 33.00 -13.51
CA GLU A 333 -40.22 31.80 -12.69
C GLU A 333 -40.24 30.42 -13.40
N ASN A 334 -40.43 30.33 -14.72
CA ASN A 334 -40.33 29.08 -15.48
C ASN A 334 -39.76 29.25 -16.91
N GLN A 335 -39.24 30.44 -17.24
CA GLN A 335 -38.60 30.65 -18.53
C GLN A 335 -37.11 30.35 -18.38
N VAL A 336 -36.61 29.46 -19.22
CA VAL A 336 -35.20 29.06 -19.21
C VAL A 336 -34.43 29.88 -20.24
N VAL A 337 -33.17 30.19 -19.91
CA VAL A 337 -32.26 30.90 -20.83
C VAL A 337 -31.47 29.87 -21.61
N HIS A 338 -31.55 29.92 -22.93
CA HIS A 338 -30.87 29.00 -23.82
C HIS A 338 -29.49 29.54 -24.21
N GLU A 339 -28.52 28.66 -24.46
CA GLU A 339 -27.21 29.01 -25.02
C GLU A 339 -26.39 30.01 -24.18
N ALA A 340 -26.74 30.21 -22.91
CA ALA A 340 -25.92 31.00 -21.98
C ALA A 340 -24.53 30.37 -21.85
N HIS A 341 -23.49 31.18 -21.98
CA HIS A 341 -22.09 30.87 -21.74
C HIS A 341 -21.78 30.96 -20.25
N ILE A 342 -21.09 29.97 -19.71
CA ILE A 342 -20.70 29.89 -18.30
C ILE A 342 -19.20 29.69 -18.24
N MET A 343 -18.48 30.63 -17.64
CA MET A 343 -17.06 30.54 -17.32
C MET A 343 -16.87 30.35 -15.82
N ALA A 344 -15.94 29.50 -15.41
CA ALA A 344 -15.53 29.31 -14.03
C ALA A 344 -14.04 29.57 -13.89
N HIS A 345 -13.68 30.50 -13.01
CA HIS A 345 -12.32 30.89 -12.70
C HIS A 345 -11.89 30.28 -11.36
N GLY A 346 -10.90 29.39 -11.39
CA GLY A 346 -10.25 28.84 -10.21
C GLY A 346 -9.25 29.82 -9.57
N SER A 347 -8.93 29.63 -8.29
CA SER A 347 -7.95 30.45 -7.55
C SER A 347 -6.51 30.36 -8.09
N ASP A 348 -6.24 29.37 -8.93
CA ASP A 348 -4.99 29.10 -9.64
C ASP A 348 -4.95 29.74 -11.05
N GLY A 349 -6.02 30.41 -11.48
CA GLY A 349 -6.13 31.05 -12.78
C GLY A 349 -6.61 30.13 -13.91
N VAL A 350 -7.03 28.90 -13.60
CA VAL A 350 -7.64 28.00 -14.59
C VAL A 350 -9.04 28.51 -14.93
N ILE A 351 -9.32 28.63 -16.24
CA ILE A 351 -10.63 29.00 -16.79
C ILE A 351 -11.24 27.76 -17.43
N ILE A 352 -12.41 27.34 -16.95
CA ILE A 352 -13.20 26.28 -17.58
C ILE A 352 -14.52 26.88 -18.05
N GLU A 353 -14.97 26.53 -19.24
CA GLU A 353 -16.21 27.06 -19.81
C GLU A 353 -17.17 25.96 -20.30
N THR A 354 -18.46 26.28 -20.33
CA THR A 354 -19.52 25.47 -20.95
C THR A 354 -20.64 26.36 -21.47
N TYR A 355 -21.61 25.78 -22.16
CA TYR A 355 -22.82 26.45 -22.61
C TYR A 355 -24.06 25.68 -22.15
N SER A 356 -25.13 26.40 -21.83
CA SER A 356 -26.40 25.76 -21.49
C SER A 356 -27.15 25.26 -22.73
N MET A 357 -27.80 24.10 -22.60
CA MET A 357 -28.67 23.50 -23.62
C MET A 357 -30.06 23.32 -23.03
N GLU A 358 -31.07 23.95 -23.63
CA GLU A 358 -32.44 23.99 -23.08
C GLU A 358 -32.51 24.52 -21.63
N GLY A 359 -31.62 25.46 -21.28
CA GLY A 359 -31.48 25.99 -19.92
C GLY A 359 -30.64 25.14 -18.99
N PHE A 360 -30.43 23.87 -19.30
CA PHE A 360 -29.62 22.99 -18.48
C PHE A 360 -28.13 23.21 -18.75
N TYR A 361 -27.31 23.26 -17.69
CA TYR A 361 -25.86 23.27 -17.81
C TYR A 361 -25.23 22.18 -16.93
N TRP A 362 -24.06 21.73 -17.37
CA TRP A 362 -23.17 20.86 -16.61
C TRP A 362 -21.74 21.35 -16.81
N LEU A 363 -21.04 21.61 -15.71
CA LEU A 363 -19.64 22.03 -15.74
C LEU A 363 -18.82 21.21 -14.74
N SER A 364 -17.84 20.47 -15.27
CA SER A 364 -16.86 19.73 -14.47
C SER A 364 -15.72 20.67 -14.05
N LEU A 365 -15.28 20.60 -12.79
CA LEU A 365 -14.33 21.55 -12.19
C LEU A 365 -13.11 20.84 -11.59
N PRO A 366 -11.88 21.37 -11.74
CA PRO A 366 -10.64 20.63 -11.52
C PRO A 366 -10.42 20.11 -10.09
N ALA A 367 -10.96 20.80 -9.09
CA ALA A 367 -10.84 20.44 -7.69
C ALA A 367 -12.01 21.00 -6.86
N VAL A 368 -12.14 20.53 -5.62
CA VAL A 368 -13.01 21.15 -4.61
C VAL A 368 -12.49 22.54 -4.27
N GLY A 369 -13.34 23.56 -4.29
CA GLY A 369 -12.89 24.94 -4.05
C GLY A 369 -13.95 26.01 -4.28
N ASN A 370 -13.55 27.27 -4.09
CA ASN A 370 -14.35 28.42 -4.51
C ASN A 370 -13.98 28.77 -5.95
N TYR A 371 -14.99 28.90 -6.79
CA TYR A 371 -14.85 29.35 -8.17
C TYR A 371 -15.64 30.63 -8.35
N LEU A 372 -15.09 31.59 -9.10
CA LEU A 372 -15.82 32.74 -9.61
C LEU A 372 -16.44 32.34 -10.95
N PHE A 373 -17.76 32.27 -10.99
CA PHE A 373 -18.54 32.00 -12.18
C PHE A 373 -18.94 33.32 -12.83
N THR A 374 -18.75 33.41 -14.14
CA THR A 374 -19.24 34.51 -14.99
C THR A 374 -20.17 33.90 -16.01
N LEU A 375 -21.42 34.32 -16.02
CA LEU A 375 -22.44 33.86 -16.95
C LEU A 375 -22.82 34.99 -17.89
N SER A 376 -22.87 34.70 -19.18
CA SER A 376 -23.28 35.64 -20.22
C SER A 376 -24.27 34.99 -21.17
N ALA A 377 -25.28 35.73 -21.61
CA ALA A 377 -26.23 35.27 -22.62
C ALA A 377 -26.77 36.46 -23.41
N ASP A 378 -27.04 36.24 -24.70
CA ASP A 378 -27.62 37.28 -25.56
C ASP A 378 -28.94 37.81 -24.97
N GLY A 379 -29.00 39.12 -24.74
CA GLY A 379 -30.17 39.77 -24.13
C GLY A 379 -30.28 39.60 -22.62
N TYR A 380 -29.19 39.28 -21.91
CA TYR A 380 -29.12 39.19 -20.45
C TYR A 380 -27.88 39.88 -19.89
N PHE A 381 -27.99 40.48 -18.71
CA PHE A 381 -26.85 41.09 -18.04
C PHE A 381 -25.93 39.99 -17.56
N ASP A 382 -24.62 40.19 -17.73
CA ASP A 382 -23.64 39.26 -17.21
C ASP A 382 -23.77 39.13 -15.69
N LEU A 383 -23.69 37.89 -15.20
CA LEU A 383 -23.79 37.56 -13.78
C LEU A 383 -22.48 36.97 -13.28
N ASP A 384 -21.89 37.63 -12.29
CA ASP A 384 -20.76 37.11 -11.53
C ASP A 384 -21.20 36.52 -10.19
N ALA A 385 -20.80 35.28 -9.90
CA ALA A 385 -21.14 34.59 -8.66
C ALA A 385 -19.97 33.75 -8.15
N THR A 386 -19.60 33.90 -6.87
CA THR A 386 -18.61 33.01 -6.23
C THR A 386 -19.33 31.86 -5.53
N ILE A 387 -19.01 30.62 -5.92
CA ILE A 387 -19.65 29.41 -5.39
C ILE A 387 -18.58 28.42 -4.90
N TYR A 388 -18.81 27.87 -3.70
CA TYR A 388 -18.01 26.74 -3.18
C TYR A 388 -18.57 25.42 -3.71
N VAL A 389 -17.76 24.67 -4.46
CA VAL A 389 -18.17 23.41 -5.07
C VAL A 389 -17.40 22.26 -4.43
N GLN A 390 -18.14 21.28 -3.89
CA GLN A 390 -17.61 20.05 -3.33
C GLN A 390 -18.47 18.87 -3.79
N GLY A 391 -17.89 17.95 -4.59
CA GLY A 391 -18.66 16.89 -5.23
C GLY A 391 -19.55 17.43 -6.36
N ILE A 392 -20.58 16.67 -6.73
CA ILE A 392 -21.60 17.12 -7.69
C ILE A 392 -22.65 17.94 -6.93
N ILE A 393 -22.78 19.22 -7.26
CA ILE A 393 -23.80 20.10 -6.66
C ILE A 393 -24.80 20.56 -7.71
N GLU A 394 -26.04 20.75 -7.27
CA GLU A 394 -27.10 21.39 -8.04
C GLU A 394 -27.18 22.88 -7.68
N HIS A 395 -27.09 23.76 -8.66
CA HIS A 395 -27.23 25.20 -8.50
C HIS A 395 -27.96 25.79 -9.70
N ASN A 396 -29.00 26.58 -9.47
CA ASN A 396 -29.69 27.28 -10.54
C ASN A 396 -29.20 28.73 -10.61
N PHE A 397 -28.92 29.20 -11.81
CA PHE A 397 -28.60 30.61 -12.04
C PHE A 397 -29.82 31.35 -12.55
N TYR A 398 -29.88 32.64 -12.25
CA TYR A 398 -30.97 33.52 -12.64
C TYR A 398 -30.36 34.72 -13.34
N LEU A 399 -30.45 34.75 -14.67
CA LEU A 399 -29.96 35.87 -15.45
C LEU A 399 -31.06 36.91 -15.56
N THR A 400 -30.69 38.17 -15.34
CA THR A 400 -31.62 39.29 -15.51
C THR A 400 -31.60 39.65 -16.99
N PRO A 401 -32.73 39.57 -17.72
CA PRO A 401 -32.74 39.98 -19.12
C PRO A 401 -32.27 41.44 -19.22
N ILE A 402 -31.32 41.70 -20.12
CA ILE A 402 -31.10 43.02 -20.68
C ILE A 402 -32.39 43.29 -21.41
N ASP A 403 -33.13 44.24 -20.89
CA ASP A 403 -34.41 44.59 -21.44
C ASP A 403 -34.23 45.26 -22.81
N ASP A 404 -34.03 44.47 -23.86
CA ASP A 404 -34.25 44.88 -25.25
C ASP A 404 -35.76 44.87 -25.59
N GLY A 405 -36.57 44.68 -24.54
CA GLY A 405 -38.01 44.72 -24.54
C GLY A 405 -38.51 45.52 -23.36
N MET A 406 -38.04 46.79 -23.25
CA MET A 406 -38.88 47.87 -22.71
C MET A 406 -40.33 47.44 -22.95
N ASP A 407 -41.16 47.39 -21.90
CA ASP A 407 -42.61 47.47 -22.12
C ASP A 407 -42.77 48.47 -23.28
N PRO A 408 -43.49 48.18 -24.36
CA PRO A 408 -43.59 49.14 -25.46
C PRO A 408 -44.09 50.54 -25.02
N GLN A 409 -44.47 50.71 -23.74
CA GLN A 409 -44.75 51.97 -23.03
C GLN A 409 -43.77 52.34 -21.89
N ALA A 410 -42.67 51.61 -21.64
CA ALA A 410 -41.68 51.95 -20.62
C ALA A 410 -41.10 53.33 -20.96
N GLY A 411 -41.12 54.24 -19.99
CA GLY A 411 -40.76 55.63 -20.22
C GLY A 411 -41.85 56.49 -20.86
N ASP A 412 -42.86 55.93 -21.53
CA ASP A 412 -44.01 56.65 -22.11
C ASP A 412 -45.17 56.67 -21.09
N ILE A 413 -45.00 57.50 -20.06
CA ILE A 413 -45.96 57.60 -18.96
C ILE A 413 -47.31 58.11 -19.45
N ASN A 414 -47.33 58.94 -20.50
CA ASN A 414 -48.57 59.55 -20.97
C ASN A 414 -49.26 58.80 -22.14
N ASP A 415 -48.69 57.66 -22.55
CA ASP A 415 -49.21 56.73 -23.58
C ASP A 415 -49.49 57.46 -24.92
N ASP A 416 -48.62 58.40 -25.32
CA ASP A 416 -48.69 59.10 -26.61
C ASP A 416 -47.81 58.47 -27.71
N GLY A 417 -47.04 57.44 -27.35
CA GLY A 417 -46.15 56.67 -28.21
C GLY A 417 -44.72 57.22 -28.31
N GLU A 418 -44.35 58.26 -27.55
CA GLU A 418 -43.04 58.91 -27.64
C GLU A 418 -42.44 59.19 -26.26
N VAL A 419 -41.34 58.53 -25.88
CA VAL A 419 -40.62 58.82 -24.63
C VAL A 419 -39.86 60.15 -24.73
N ASN A 420 -40.34 61.19 -24.04
CA ASN A 420 -39.78 62.52 -24.11
C ASN A 420 -39.86 63.32 -22.80
N VAL A 421 -39.54 64.61 -22.83
CA VAL A 421 -39.51 65.46 -21.64
C VAL A 421 -40.88 65.58 -20.95
N LEU A 422 -41.98 65.33 -21.66
CA LEU A 422 -43.32 65.32 -21.08
C LEU A 422 -43.48 64.17 -20.08
N ASP A 423 -42.86 63.01 -20.32
CA ASP A 423 -42.88 61.86 -19.43
C ASP A 423 -42.02 62.09 -18.19
N VAL A 424 -40.87 62.75 -18.34
CA VAL A 424 -40.05 63.19 -17.20
C VAL A 424 -40.85 64.10 -16.27
N VAL A 425 -41.65 65.02 -16.82
CA VAL A 425 -42.48 65.93 -16.02
C VAL A 425 -43.56 65.16 -15.27
N ALA A 426 -44.19 64.17 -15.90
CA ALA A 426 -45.17 63.30 -15.27
C ALA A 426 -44.54 62.48 -14.13
N LEU A 427 -43.40 61.85 -14.38
CA LEU A 427 -42.64 61.08 -13.39
C LEU A 427 -42.26 61.94 -12.17
N VAL A 428 -41.73 63.14 -12.40
CA VAL A 428 -41.35 64.06 -11.31
C VAL A 428 -42.56 64.44 -10.44
N ASN A 429 -43.74 64.63 -11.03
CA ASN A 429 -44.96 64.92 -10.27
C ASN A 429 -45.36 63.76 -9.35
N PHE A 430 -45.15 62.50 -9.77
CA PHE A 430 -45.38 61.32 -8.94
C PHE A 430 -44.34 61.21 -7.80
N VAL A 431 -43.05 61.39 -8.12
CA VAL A 431 -41.93 61.33 -7.15
C VAL A 431 -42.08 62.36 -6.03
N ILE A 432 -42.62 63.54 -6.34
CA ILE A 432 -42.86 64.61 -5.35
C ILE A 432 -44.29 64.60 -4.77
N PHE A 433 -45.06 63.54 -5.02
CA PHE A 433 -46.41 63.30 -4.48
C PHE A 433 -47.42 64.41 -4.81
N ILE A 434 -47.32 65.03 -5.99
CA ILE A 434 -48.31 66.00 -6.48
C ILE A 434 -49.50 65.28 -7.12
N GLU A 435 -49.25 64.16 -7.79
CA GLU A 435 -50.25 63.29 -8.41
C GLU A 435 -50.00 61.83 -8.00
N GLU A 436 -51.06 61.02 -7.93
CA GLU A 436 -50.95 59.58 -7.72
C GLU A 436 -51.01 58.88 -9.09
N PRO A 437 -50.00 58.07 -9.46
CA PRO A 437 -50.01 57.35 -10.72
C PRO A 437 -51.08 56.26 -10.71
N SER A 438 -51.68 55.99 -11.87
CA SER A 438 -52.36 54.73 -12.12
C SER A 438 -51.39 53.56 -12.14
N ASP A 439 -51.90 52.33 -12.08
CA ASP A 439 -51.05 51.14 -12.16
C ASP A 439 -50.14 51.21 -13.40
N ASN A 440 -50.68 51.55 -14.57
CA ASN A 440 -49.91 51.64 -15.81
C ASN A 440 -48.84 52.75 -15.78
N GLU A 441 -49.16 53.94 -15.27
CA GLU A 441 -48.21 55.05 -15.15
C GLU A 441 -47.10 54.74 -14.14
N PHE A 442 -47.44 53.98 -13.09
CA PHE A 442 -46.47 53.50 -12.12
C PHE A 442 -45.50 52.51 -12.75
N TRP A 443 -46.01 51.54 -13.52
CA TRP A 443 -45.17 50.58 -14.25
C TRP A 443 -44.31 51.26 -15.32
N ALA A 444 -44.86 52.21 -16.07
CA ALA A 444 -44.12 52.96 -17.09
C ALA A 444 -43.03 53.86 -16.50
N GLY A 445 -43.20 54.29 -15.23
CA GLY A 445 -42.27 55.16 -14.52
C GLY A 445 -41.22 54.44 -13.67
N ASP A 446 -41.40 53.16 -13.32
CA ASP A 446 -40.50 52.34 -12.49
C ASP A 446 -39.43 51.67 -13.38
N LEU A 447 -38.46 52.47 -13.82
CA LEU A 447 -37.53 52.09 -14.88
C LEU A 447 -36.41 51.17 -14.40
N ASN A 448 -36.11 51.16 -13.10
CA ASN A 448 -35.20 50.16 -12.51
C ASN A 448 -35.95 48.98 -11.87
N GLN A 449 -37.28 48.96 -11.97
CA GLN A 449 -38.17 47.90 -11.50
C GLN A 449 -37.99 47.56 -10.01
N ASP A 450 -37.68 48.57 -9.18
CA ASP A 450 -37.50 48.40 -7.73
C ASP A 450 -38.81 48.61 -6.92
N ASN A 451 -39.94 48.71 -7.63
CA ASN A 451 -41.27 48.99 -7.10
C ASN A 451 -41.36 50.33 -6.36
N SER A 452 -40.49 51.30 -6.69
CA SER A 452 -40.47 52.61 -6.05
C SER A 452 -40.12 53.75 -7.02
N LEU A 453 -41.11 54.55 -7.43
CA LEU A 453 -40.83 55.78 -8.20
C LEU A 453 -39.98 56.78 -7.41
N ASN A 454 -38.75 57.00 -7.83
CA ASN A 454 -37.79 57.88 -7.19
C ASN A 454 -36.87 58.60 -8.19
N VAL A 455 -35.83 59.27 -7.67
CA VAL A 455 -34.92 60.07 -8.51
C VAL A 455 -34.08 59.20 -9.45
N LEU A 456 -33.85 57.93 -9.12
CA LEU A 456 -33.14 56.99 -9.97
C LEU A 456 -33.92 56.71 -11.26
N ASP A 457 -35.23 56.57 -11.18
CA ASP A 457 -36.08 56.45 -12.36
C ASP A 457 -36.04 57.69 -13.24
N VAL A 458 -36.00 58.87 -12.64
CA VAL A 458 -35.84 60.13 -13.40
C VAL A 458 -34.50 60.17 -14.14
N VAL A 459 -33.43 59.67 -13.54
CA VAL A 459 -32.12 59.57 -14.20
C VAL A 459 -32.17 58.60 -15.37
N LEU A 460 -32.79 57.43 -15.18
CA LEU A 460 -32.97 56.44 -16.25
C LEU A 460 -33.82 56.98 -17.39
N MET A 461 -34.91 57.70 -17.09
CA MET A 461 -35.76 58.36 -18.08
C MET A 461 -34.97 59.36 -18.93
N VAL A 462 -34.11 60.15 -18.29
CA VAL A 462 -33.24 61.10 -18.99
C VAL A 462 -32.23 60.37 -19.88
N ASN A 463 -31.68 59.25 -19.42
CA ASN A 463 -30.75 58.44 -20.22
C ASN A 463 -31.43 57.81 -21.43
N ILE A 464 -32.69 57.36 -21.30
CA ILE A 464 -33.51 56.88 -22.42
C ILE A 464 -33.74 58.00 -23.46
N ILE A 465 -34.09 59.21 -23.02
CA ILE A 465 -34.32 60.36 -23.91
C ILE A 465 -33.04 60.83 -24.60
N LEU A 466 -31.91 60.75 -23.92
CA LEU A 466 -30.61 61.19 -24.45
C LEU A 466 -29.95 60.13 -25.34
N GLY A 467 -30.34 58.86 -25.22
CA GLY A 467 -29.80 57.73 -25.98
C GLY A 467 -28.29 57.63 -25.79
N ASP A 468 -27.84 57.04 -24.67
CA ASP A 468 -26.41 56.92 -24.39
C ASP A 468 -25.77 56.00 -25.46
N PRO A 469 -24.82 56.48 -26.29
CA PRO A 469 -24.12 55.58 -27.19
C PRO A 469 -23.25 54.69 -26.31
N ALA A 470 -23.61 53.41 -26.21
CA ALA A 470 -22.71 52.41 -25.66
C ALA A 470 -21.37 52.56 -26.38
N LEU A 471 -20.34 53.00 -25.65
CA LEU A 471 -18.98 53.03 -26.17
C LEU A 471 -18.59 51.60 -26.57
N PRO A 472 -17.88 51.40 -27.69
CA PRO A 472 -17.37 50.09 -28.07
C PRO A 472 -16.60 49.40 -26.93
N GLU A 473 -16.65 48.07 -26.85
CA GLU A 473 -15.95 47.30 -25.80
C GLU A 473 -14.47 47.65 -25.66
N ASP A 474 -13.81 47.97 -26.78
CA ASP A 474 -12.41 48.40 -26.84
C ASP A 474 -12.12 49.65 -25.97
N CYS A 475 -13.12 50.51 -25.75
CA CYS A 475 -13.02 51.71 -24.91
C CYS A 475 -12.95 51.39 -23.40
N TYR A 476 -13.20 50.15 -23.00
CA TYR A 476 -13.12 49.71 -21.60
C TYR A 476 -11.84 48.93 -21.28
N ILE A 477 -10.97 48.69 -22.28
CA ILE A 477 -9.71 47.97 -22.07
C ILE A 477 -8.72 48.88 -21.31
N ILE A 478 -8.34 48.47 -20.10
CA ILE A 478 -7.30 49.13 -19.30
C ILE A 478 -5.97 48.39 -19.50
N PRO A 479 -4.95 49.01 -20.14
CA PRO A 479 -3.67 48.35 -20.40
C PRO A 479 -2.81 48.26 -19.13
N GLU A 480 -2.13 47.13 -18.96
CA GLU A 480 -1.15 46.90 -17.88
C GLU A 480 0.27 46.70 -18.42
N VAL A 481 1.27 46.84 -17.54
CA VAL A 481 2.69 46.59 -17.91
C VAL A 481 2.95 45.09 -17.95
N GLY A 482 3.18 44.55 -19.15
CA GLY A 482 3.55 43.17 -19.39
C GLY A 482 4.97 42.81 -18.93
N PRO A 483 5.31 41.51 -18.87
CA PRO A 483 6.56 41.01 -18.26
C PRO A 483 7.84 41.27 -19.06
N CYS A 484 7.76 41.90 -20.24
CA CYS A 484 8.90 42.11 -21.12
C CYS A 484 9.51 43.51 -20.91
N ASP A 485 10.84 43.59 -21.01
CA ASP A 485 11.59 44.84 -20.78
C ASP A 485 11.55 45.82 -21.99
N GLY A 486 10.60 45.63 -22.92
CA GLY A 486 10.46 46.48 -24.11
C GLY A 486 9.69 47.77 -23.82
N ILE A 487 9.97 48.85 -24.54
CA ILE A 487 9.17 50.09 -24.45
C ILE A 487 8.27 50.16 -25.69
N CYS A 488 7.03 49.69 -25.55
CA CYS A 488 6.00 49.81 -26.57
C CYS A 488 4.80 50.59 -26.02
N PRO A 489 4.39 51.69 -26.66
CA PRO A 489 3.20 52.43 -26.29
C PRO A 489 1.93 51.79 -26.86
N THR A 490 0.84 51.88 -26.12
CA THR A 490 -0.54 51.62 -26.55
C THR A 490 -1.40 52.81 -26.13
N TYR A 491 -2.61 52.92 -26.69
CA TYR A 491 -3.54 53.99 -26.37
C TYR A 491 -4.83 53.39 -25.81
N TYR A 492 -5.44 54.06 -24.84
CA TYR A 492 -6.67 53.58 -24.20
C TYR A 492 -7.55 54.76 -23.81
N PHE A 493 -8.86 54.52 -23.68
CA PHE A 493 -9.79 55.54 -23.22
C PHE A 493 -9.84 55.54 -21.69
N ASN A 494 -9.38 56.63 -21.08
CA ASN A 494 -9.36 56.77 -19.64
C ASN A 494 -10.75 57.22 -19.16
N GLN A 495 -11.49 56.30 -18.55
CA GLN A 495 -12.85 56.51 -18.04
C GLN A 495 -12.91 57.51 -16.86
N ASP A 496 -11.80 57.78 -16.19
CA ASP A 496 -11.75 58.80 -15.12
C ASP A 496 -11.63 60.22 -15.68
N THR A 497 -10.94 60.37 -16.82
CA THR A 497 -10.70 61.67 -17.46
C THR A 497 -11.60 61.92 -18.67
N ASN A 498 -12.29 60.88 -19.15
CA ASN A 498 -13.05 60.82 -20.41
C ASN A 498 -12.23 61.25 -21.62
N HIS A 499 -10.97 60.81 -21.68
CA HIS A 499 -10.05 61.13 -22.77
C HIS A 499 -9.16 59.94 -23.15
N CYS A 500 -8.80 59.86 -24.43
CA CYS A 500 -7.81 58.90 -24.93
C CYS A 500 -6.39 59.30 -24.50
N GLU A 501 -5.70 58.37 -23.82
CA GLU A 501 -4.38 58.57 -23.21
C GLU A 501 -3.37 57.52 -23.68
N GLU A 502 -2.07 57.84 -23.60
CA GLU A 502 -0.96 56.93 -23.95
C GLU A 502 -0.48 56.14 -22.71
N PHE A 503 -0.26 54.84 -22.88
CA PHE A 503 0.27 53.95 -21.84
C PHE A 503 1.45 53.11 -22.35
N ILE A 504 2.43 52.79 -21.50
CA ILE A 504 3.62 51.99 -21.86
C ILE A 504 3.49 50.55 -21.31
N THR A 505 3.29 49.57 -22.19
CA THR A 505 2.86 48.21 -21.83
C THR A 505 3.98 47.13 -21.81
N GLY A 506 5.22 47.45 -22.14
CA GLY A 506 6.32 46.46 -22.06
C GLY A 506 6.63 45.68 -23.35
N CYS A 507 5.95 45.95 -24.49
CA CYS A 507 5.99 45.14 -25.73
C CYS A 507 5.42 43.71 -25.62
N CYS A 508 4.79 43.37 -24.50
CA CYS A 508 4.02 42.13 -24.37
C CYS A 508 2.89 42.22 -23.33
N GLY A 509 2.40 43.43 -23.05
CA GLY A 509 1.15 43.61 -22.31
C GLY A 509 -0.02 43.87 -23.27
N VAL A 510 -1.20 44.10 -22.69
CA VAL A 510 -2.46 44.22 -23.44
C VAL A 510 -2.45 45.50 -24.28
N GLU A 511 -2.62 45.35 -25.59
CA GLU A 511 -2.77 46.46 -26.53
C GLU A 511 -4.26 46.79 -26.65
N ALA A 512 -4.65 48.01 -26.24
CA ALA A 512 -6.03 48.48 -26.32
C ALA A 512 -6.32 49.11 -27.69
N PHE A 513 -5.55 50.11 -28.09
CA PHE A 513 -5.57 50.67 -29.45
C PHE A 513 -4.16 50.84 -30.01
N ASP A 514 -4.01 50.57 -31.30
CA ASP A 514 -2.76 50.73 -32.06
C ASP A 514 -2.39 52.20 -32.30
N THR A 515 -3.39 53.10 -32.33
CA THR A 515 -3.19 54.52 -32.62
C THR A 515 -4.11 55.39 -31.78
N MET A 516 -3.61 56.56 -31.37
CA MET A 516 -4.39 57.58 -30.66
C MET A 516 -5.67 57.98 -31.43
N GLN A 517 -5.56 58.13 -32.76
CA GLN A 517 -6.72 58.49 -33.58
C GLN A 517 -7.78 57.38 -33.59
N GLY A 518 -7.38 56.10 -33.57
CA GLY A 518 -8.30 54.98 -33.47
C GLY A 518 -9.07 54.97 -32.15
N CYS A 519 -8.41 55.31 -31.04
CA CYS A 519 -9.08 55.48 -29.75
C CYS A 519 -10.08 56.64 -29.79
N ILE A 520 -9.68 57.82 -30.28
CA ILE A 520 -10.56 58.99 -30.35
C ILE A 520 -11.78 58.69 -31.21
N ASP A 521 -11.59 58.16 -32.42
CA ASP A 521 -12.69 57.89 -33.35
C ASP A 521 -13.68 56.84 -32.81
N ALA A 522 -13.25 55.98 -31.88
CA ALA A 522 -14.07 54.95 -31.26
C ALA A 522 -14.74 55.41 -29.94
N CYS A 523 -14.07 56.27 -29.16
CA CYS A 523 -14.40 56.50 -27.75
C CYS A 523 -14.68 57.97 -27.37
N GLU A 524 -14.41 58.95 -28.25
CA GLU A 524 -14.65 60.39 -28.05
C GLU A 524 -15.54 60.99 -29.15
#